data_AF-A0A655FAM3-F1
#
_entry.id   AF-A0A655FAM3-F1
#
_cell.length_a   1.000
_cell.length_b   1.000
_cell.length_c   1.000
_cell.angle_alpha   90.00
_cell.angle_beta   90.00
_cell.angle_gamma   90.00
#
_symmetry.space_group_name_H-M   'P 1'
#
loop_
_entity.id
_entity.type
_entity.pdbx_description
1 polymer ?
#
loop_
_entity_poly.entity_id
_entity_poly.type
_entity_poly.pdbx_seq_one_letter_code
_entity_poly.pdbx_strand_id
1 'polypeptide(L)'
;MVQGVTLASLHAAKGLEWDAVFLVGLADGTLPISHALAHGPNSEPVEEERRLLYVGITRARVHLALSWALSRSPGGRQSRKPSRFLNGIAPQTRADPVPGTSRRNRGAAARCRICNNELNTSAAVMLRRCETCAADVDEELLLQLKSWRLSTAKEQNVPAYVVFTDNTLIAIAELLPTDDAALIAIPGIGARKLEQYGSDVLQLVRGRT
;
A
#
# COMPACT_ATOMS: atom_id res chain seq x y z
N MET A 1 -20.18 43.24 -21.03
CA MET A 1 -19.17 42.47 -20.28
C MET A 1 -19.89 41.39 -19.50
N VAL A 2 -19.55 40.12 -19.68
CA VAL A 2 -20.19 39.03 -18.92
C VAL A 2 -19.61 39.07 -17.51
N GLN A 3 -20.45 39.40 -16.53
CA GLN A 3 -20.11 39.26 -15.11
C GLN A 3 -20.26 37.80 -14.74
N GLY A 4 -19.15 37.12 -14.45
CA GLY A 4 -19.15 35.70 -14.13
C GLY A 4 -17.87 35.27 -13.43
N VAL A 5 -17.91 34.07 -12.86
CA VAL A 5 -16.75 33.45 -12.20
C VAL A 5 -15.83 32.86 -13.26
N THR A 6 -14.53 33.17 -13.19
CA THR A 6 -13.52 32.55 -14.05
C THR A 6 -13.05 31.23 -13.44
N LEU A 7 -13.22 30.13 -14.18
CA LEU A 7 -12.61 28.84 -13.87
C LEU A 7 -11.38 28.66 -14.74
N ALA A 8 -10.23 28.46 -14.11
CA ALA A 8 -8.96 28.29 -14.79
C ALA A 8 -8.09 27.24 -14.08
N SER A 9 -7.20 26.59 -14.82
CA SER A 9 -6.12 25.80 -14.23
C SER A 9 -5.04 26.73 -13.66
N LEU A 10 -4.22 26.21 -12.73
CA LEU A 10 -3.10 26.98 -12.17
C LEU A 10 -2.15 27.51 -13.25
N HIS A 11 -1.89 26.72 -14.30
CA HIS A 11 -1.06 27.13 -15.42
C HIS A 11 -1.67 28.30 -16.21
N ALA A 12 -2.97 28.24 -16.49
CA ALA A 12 -3.68 29.28 -17.24
C ALA A 12 -3.82 30.59 -16.44
N ALA A 13 -3.69 30.53 -15.12
CA ALA A 13 -3.76 31.70 -14.25
C ALA A 13 -2.45 32.52 -14.23
N LYS A 14 -1.36 32.04 -14.85
CA LYS A 14 -0.07 32.73 -14.86
C LYS A 14 -0.19 34.11 -15.51
N GLY A 15 0.27 35.15 -14.81
CA GLY A 15 0.23 36.53 -15.29
C GLY A 15 -1.11 37.24 -15.10
N LEU A 16 -2.12 36.55 -14.55
CA LEU A 16 -3.41 37.13 -14.19
C LEU A 16 -3.48 37.36 -12.67
N GLU A 17 -4.41 38.19 -12.24
CA GLU A 17 -4.69 38.46 -10.83
C GLU A 17 -6.17 38.79 -10.62
N TRP A 18 -6.68 38.45 -9.43
CA TRP A 18 -8.08 38.69 -9.03
C TRP A 18 -8.14 39.14 -7.58
N ASP A 19 -9.19 39.89 -7.23
CA ASP A 19 -9.42 40.29 -5.83
C ASP A 19 -9.71 39.08 -4.93
N ALA A 20 -10.40 38.06 -5.46
CA ALA A 20 -10.68 36.81 -4.74
C ALA A 20 -10.32 35.58 -5.57
N VAL A 21 -9.58 34.63 -4.97
CA VAL A 21 -9.19 33.36 -5.59
C VAL A 21 -9.55 32.19 -4.68
N PHE A 22 -10.14 31.16 -5.26
CA PHE A 22 -10.46 29.90 -4.60
C PHE A 22 -9.60 28.78 -5.19
N LEU A 23 -8.58 28.33 -4.45
CA LEU A 23 -7.81 27.15 -4.81
C LEU A 23 -8.49 25.90 -4.27
N VAL A 24 -9.00 25.08 -5.18
CA VAL A 24 -9.80 23.91 -4.86
C VAL A 24 -9.03 22.62 -5.10
N GLY A 25 -9.37 21.57 -4.33
CA GLY A 25 -8.81 20.24 -4.54
C GLY A 25 -7.37 20.07 -4.07
N LEU A 26 -6.93 20.83 -3.06
CA LEU A 26 -5.58 20.78 -2.49
C LEU A 26 -5.38 19.51 -1.65
N ALA A 27 -5.23 18.37 -2.32
CA ALA A 27 -5.00 17.06 -1.74
C ALA A 27 -3.79 16.38 -2.40
N ASP A 28 -3.07 15.55 -1.64
CA ASP A 28 -2.01 14.70 -2.20
C ASP A 28 -2.60 13.77 -3.28
N GLY A 29 -1.94 13.70 -4.44
CA GLY A 29 -2.43 13.03 -5.64
C GLY A 29 -3.28 13.93 -6.56
N THR A 30 -3.53 15.17 -6.17
CA THR A 30 -4.11 16.23 -7.03
C THR A 30 -3.16 17.41 -7.14
N LEU A 31 -2.61 17.90 -6.01
CA LEU A 31 -1.52 18.88 -5.99
C LEU A 31 -0.67 18.64 -4.72
N PRO A 32 0.50 17.98 -4.79
CA PRO A 32 1.14 17.49 -6.02
C PRO A 32 0.34 16.37 -6.71
N ILE A 33 0.39 16.31 -8.03
CA ILE A 33 -0.17 15.20 -8.81
C ILE A 33 0.55 13.88 -8.49
N SER A 34 -0.17 12.76 -8.57
CA SER A 34 0.38 11.43 -8.26
C SER A 34 1.64 11.07 -9.07
N HIS A 35 1.73 11.55 -10.31
CA HIS A 35 2.90 11.34 -11.16
C HIS A 35 4.15 11.99 -10.58
N ALA A 36 4.07 13.25 -10.13
CA ALA A 36 5.20 13.92 -9.47
C ALA A 36 5.62 13.19 -8.18
N LEU A 37 4.63 12.71 -7.39
CA LEU A 37 4.89 11.96 -6.17
C LEU A 37 5.62 10.63 -6.40
N ALA A 38 5.46 10.00 -7.57
CA ALA A 38 6.12 8.75 -7.90
C ALA A 38 7.65 8.89 -7.99
N HIS A 39 8.16 10.09 -8.27
CA HIS A 39 9.59 10.40 -8.29
C HIS A 39 10.20 10.65 -6.90
N GLY A 40 9.38 10.57 -5.84
CA GLY A 40 9.79 10.80 -4.47
C GLY A 40 9.39 12.18 -3.93
N PRO A 41 9.29 12.33 -2.60
CA PRO A 41 8.69 13.50 -1.96
C PRO A 41 9.49 14.80 -2.08
N ASN A 42 10.79 14.70 -2.33
CA ASN A 42 11.72 15.84 -2.43
C ASN A 42 12.31 15.95 -3.86
N SER A 43 11.58 15.45 -4.85
CA SER A 43 12.03 15.43 -6.23
C SER A 43 11.73 16.77 -6.94
N GLU A 44 12.50 17.11 -7.98
CA GLU A 44 12.24 18.30 -8.79
C GLU A 44 10.81 18.38 -9.35
N PRO A 45 10.17 17.29 -9.82
CA PRO A 45 8.76 17.32 -10.20
C PRO A 45 7.82 17.76 -9.07
N VAL A 46 8.12 17.42 -7.82
CA VAL A 46 7.33 17.88 -6.66
C VAL A 46 7.61 19.35 -6.39
N GLU A 47 8.86 19.81 -6.50
CA GLU A 47 9.18 21.22 -6.34
C GLU A 47 8.57 22.10 -7.46
N GLU A 48 8.40 21.57 -8.68
CA GLU A 48 7.63 22.25 -9.73
C GLU A 48 6.16 22.41 -9.35
N GLU A 49 5.52 21.38 -8.82
CA GLU A 49 4.14 21.47 -8.32
C GLU A 49 4.01 22.46 -7.14
N ARG A 50 5.07 22.59 -6.32
CA ARG A 50 5.13 23.62 -5.26
C ARG A 50 5.17 25.02 -5.87
N ARG A 51 5.96 25.22 -6.93
CA ARG A 51 6.00 26.49 -7.68
C ARG A 51 4.64 26.80 -8.32
N LEU A 52 3.92 25.79 -8.81
CA LEU A 52 2.54 25.96 -9.30
C LEU A 52 1.57 26.42 -8.21
N LEU A 53 1.65 25.84 -7.00
CA LEU A 53 0.86 26.33 -5.88
C LEU A 53 1.19 27.79 -5.55
N TYR A 54 2.48 28.14 -5.51
CA TYR A 54 2.93 29.52 -5.27
C TYR A 54 2.36 30.50 -6.30
N VAL A 55 2.36 30.13 -7.58
CA VAL A 55 1.70 30.91 -8.64
C VAL A 55 0.23 31.10 -8.29
N GLY A 56 -0.50 30.04 -7.96
CA GLY A 56 -1.92 30.11 -7.57
C GLY A 56 -2.20 31.05 -6.40
N ILE A 57 -1.40 30.95 -5.34
CA ILE A 57 -1.52 31.79 -4.12
C ILE A 57 -1.32 33.26 -4.49
N THR A 58 -0.29 33.57 -5.28
CA THR A 58 0.04 34.95 -5.67
C THR A 58 -0.90 35.56 -6.71
N ARG A 59 -1.92 34.82 -7.20
CA ARG A 59 -2.96 35.42 -8.06
C ARG A 59 -4.02 36.17 -7.25
N ALA A 60 -4.09 35.93 -5.93
CA ALA A 60 -5.04 36.57 -5.04
C ALA A 60 -4.51 37.92 -4.55
N ARG A 61 -5.28 38.99 -4.76
CA ARG A 61 -4.94 40.33 -4.26
C ARG A 61 -5.46 40.59 -2.85
N VAL A 62 -6.67 40.14 -2.54
CA VAL A 62 -7.34 40.45 -1.26
C VAL A 62 -7.78 39.19 -0.52
N HIS A 63 -8.45 38.26 -1.21
CA HIS A 63 -9.02 37.07 -0.60
C HIS A 63 -8.47 35.79 -1.24
N LEU A 64 -7.97 34.89 -0.39
CA LEU A 64 -7.55 33.55 -0.78
C LEU A 64 -8.30 32.52 0.05
N ALA A 65 -9.02 31.63 -0.62
CA ALA A 65 -9.65 30.46 -0.01
C ALA A 65 -9.00 29.18 -0.51
N LEU A 66 -8.66 28.30 0.43
CA LEU A 66 -8.01 27.02 0.16
C LEU A 66 -8.96 25.90 0.57
N SER A 67 -9.18 24.90 -0.28
CA SER A 67 -10.07 23.78 0.03
C SER A 67 -9.54 22.42 -0.45
N TRP A 68 -9.92 21.37 0.26
CA TRP A 68 -9.57 19.98 -0.03
C TRP A 68 -10.75 19.07 0.30
N ALA A 69 -10.78 17.88 -0.32
CA ALA A 69 -11.81 16.87 -0.10
C ALA A 69 -11.23 15.67 0.66
N LEU A 70 -12.00 15.12 1.61
CA LEU A 70 -11.62 13.93 2.38
C LEU A 70 -11.83 12.62 1.58
N SER A 71 -12.73 12.62 0.59
CA SER A 71 -13.01 11.50 -0.32
C SER A 71 -13.07 12.00 -1.76
N ARG A 72 -12.96 11.09 -2.74
CA ARG A 72 -13.14 11.42 -4.17
C ARG A 72 -14.62 11.52 -4.55
N SER A 73 -15.46 10.66 -3.97
CA SER A 73 -16.90 10.62 -4.21
C SER A 73 -17.67 11.01 -2.95
N PRO A 74 -18.84 11.66 -3.07
CA PRO A 74 -19.72 11.91 -1.93
C PRO A 74 -20.04 10.61 -1.18
N GLY A 75 -19.94 10.62 0.15
CA GLY A 75 -20.17 9.43 1.00
C GLY A 75 -19.10 8.33 0.91
N GLY A 76 -18.08 8.50 0.06
CA GLY A 76 -16.99 7.54 -0.07
C GLY A 76 -16.07 7.52 1.15
N ARG A 77 -15.26 6.45 1.25
CA ARG A 77 -14.26 6.32 2.31
C ARG A 77 -13.31 7.54 2.30
N GLN A 78 -13.14 8.15 3.47
CA GLN A 78 -12.29 9.32 3.67
C GLN A 78 -10.80 8.93 3.70
N SER A 79 -10.21 8.71 2.52
CA SER A 79 -8.82 8.27 2.39
C SER A 79 -7.89 9.33 1.80
N ARG A 80 -8.41 10.48 1.34
CA ARG A 80 -7.58 11.55 0.80
C ARG A 80 -6.89 12.29 1.94
N LYS A 81 -5.61 12.57 1.74
CA LYS A 81 -4.83 13.43 2.62
C LYS A 81 -4.82 14.85 2.05
N PRO A 82 -4.95 15.89 2.90
CA PRO A 82 -4.69 17.28 2.47
C PRO A 82 -3.33 17.38 1.78
N SER A 83 -3.17 18.35 0.89
CA SER A 83 -1.91 18.58 0.19
C SER A 83 -0.81 18.84 1.20
N ARG A 84 0.32 18.13 1.05
CA ARG A 84 1.52 18.36 1.87
C ARG A 84 2.03 19.80 1.85
N PHE A 85 1.69 20.58 0.82
CA PHE A 85 2.08 21.98 0.72
C PHE A 85 1.30 22.90 1.64
N LEU A 86 0.18 22.44 2.20
CA LEU A 86 -0.56 23.18 3.21
C LEU A 86 0.12 23.15 4.59
N ASN A 87 1.08 22.26 4.79
CA ASN A 87 1.87 22.18 6.02
C ASN A 87 2.59 23.51 6.26
N GLY A 88 2.25 24.19 7.34
CA GLY A 88 2.80 25.50 7.71
C GLY A 88 2.01 26.70 7.19
N ILE A 89 1.16 26.53 6.17
CA ILE A 89 0.23 27.57 5.67
C ILE A 89 -1.12 27.47 6.39
N ALA A 90 -1.59 26.24 6.60
CA ALA A 90 -2.80 25.95 7.36
C ALA A 90 -2.44 25.00 8.50
N PRO A 91 -2.10 25.50 9.70
CA PRO A 91 -1.72 24.67 10.84
C PRO A 91 -2.77 23.61 11.18
N GLN A 92 -4.05 23.91 10.97
CA GLN A 92 -5.18 22.99 11.13
C GLN A 92 -5.19 21.81 10.14
N THR A 93 -4.42 21.89 9.05
CA THR A 93 -4.22 20.77 8.10
C THR A 93 -3.06 19.88 8.48
N ARG A 94 -2.28 20.23 9.52
CA ARG A 94 -1.52 19.20 10.20
C ARG A 94 -2.56 18.20 10.69
N ALA A 95 -2.57 17.03 10.05
CA ALA A 95 -2.66 15.86 10.89
C ALA A 95 -1.56 16.07 11.92
N ASP A 96 -1.91 16.20 13.20
CA ASP A 96 -0.91 15.98 14.24
C ASP A 96 -0.09 14.79 13.76
N PRO A 97 1.25 14.81 13.89
CA PRO A 97 1.97 13.58 13.81
C PRO A 97 1.38 12.74 14.95
N VAL A 98 0.32 11.98 14.66
CA VAL A 98 0.03 10.74 15.34
C VAL A 98 1.40 10.08 15.28
N PRO A 99 2.10 9.98 16.42
CA PRO A 99 3.48 9.52 16.44
C PRO A 99 3.51 8.29 15.57
N GLY A 100 4.30 8.36 14.50
CA GLY A 100 3.97 7.75 13.22
C GLY A 100 3.26 6.41 13.34
N THR A 101 2.33 6.14 12.44
CA THR A 101 1.84 4.77 12.18
C THR A 101 2.95 3.82 11.67
N SER A 102 4.22 4.03 12.07
CA SER A 102 5.22 3.03 12.39
C SER A 102 5.14 2.67 13.88
N ARG A 103 4.04 2.01 14.26
CA ARG A 103 3.94 1.07 15.38
C ARG A 103 2.53 0.48 15.35
N ARG A 104 2.18 -0.18 14.24
CA ARG A 104 1.31 -1.36 14.39
C ARG A 104 2.14 -2.30 15.24
N ASN A 105 1.80 -2.36 16.53
CA ASN A 105 2.17 -3.35 17.51
C ASN A 105 3.37 -4.21 17.08
N ARG A 106 4.59 -3.69 17.25
CA ARG A 106 5.74 -4.59 17.34
C ARG A 106 5.54 -5.31 18.68
N GLY A 107 4.82 -6.42 18.64
CA GLY A 107 5.15 -7.53 19.53
C GLY A 107 6.66 -7.76 19.45
N ALA A 108 7.23 -8.30 20.53
CA ALA A 108 8.67 -8.58 20.65
C ALA A 108 9.28 -8.92 19.27
N ALA A 109 10.37 -8.24 18.90
CA ALA A 109 11.00 -8.38 17.58
C ALA A 109 10.99 -9.86 17.18
N ALA A 110 10.26 -10.19 16.11
CA ALA A 110 10.08 -11.58 15.74
C ALA A 110 11.47 -12.19 15.54
N ARG A 111 11.80 -13.22 16.31
CA ARG A 111 13.11 -13.85 16.26
C ARG A 111 13.06 -15.10 15.41
N CYS A 112 14.14 -15.38 14.72
CA CYS A 112 14.34 -16.62 13.99
C CYS A 112 14.25 -17.80 14.96
N ARG A 113 13.39 -18.77 14.67
CA ARG A 113 13.28 -20.00 15.48
C ARG A 113 14.55 -20.87 15.50
N ILE A 114 15.46 -20.64 14.55
CA ILE A 114 16.68 -21.43 14.33
C ILE A 114 17.88 -20.74 14.99
N CYS A 115 18.20 -19.51 14.58
CA CYS A 115 19.41 -18.80 15.04
C CYS A 115 19.13 -17.67 16.04
N ASN A 116 17.88 -17.44 16.43
CA ASN A 116 17.45 -16.40 17.36
C ASN A 116 17.76 -14.95 16.95
N ASN A 117 18.19 -14.71 15.71
CA ASN A 117 18.38 -13.36 15.16
C ASN A 117 17.05 -12.65 14.90
N GLU A 118 17.07 -11.31 14.92
CA GLU A 118 15.90 -10.50 14.61
C GLU A 118 15.52 -10.62 13.13
N LEU A 119 14.23 -10.86 12.88
CA LEU A 119 13.65 -10.96 11.55
C LEU A 119 13.22 -9.56 11.10
N ASN A 120 13.95 -9.00 10.15
CA ASN A 120 13.75 -7.63 9.65
C ASN A 120 13.04 -7.58 8.28
N THR A 121 12.97 -8.69 7.54
CA THR A 121 12.19 -8.79 6.30
C THR A 121 10.80 -9.35 6.57
N SER A 122 9.80 -8.89 5.82
CA SER A 122 8.43 -9.41 5.91
C SER A 122 8.36 -10.91 5.62
N ALA A 123 9.19 -11.40 4.67
CA ALA A 123 9.33 -12.82 4.36
C ALA A 123 9.88 -13.61 5.56
N ALA A 124 10.97 -13.14 6.17
CA ALA A 124 11.58 -13.79 7.33
C ALA A 124 10.63 -13.81 8.54
N VAL A 125 9.87 -12.72 8.77
CA VAL A 125 8.83 -12.65 9.82
C VAL A 125 7.71 -13.66 9.56
N MET A 126 7.25 -13.79 8.31
CA MET A 126 6.22 -14.77 7.94
C MET A 126 6.69 -16.21 8.12
N LEU A 127 7.94 -16.51 7.74
CA LEU A 127 8.52 -17.85 7.86
C LEU A 127 9.03 -18.15 9.28
N ARG A 128 9.01 -17.16 10.19
CA ARG A 128 9.64 -17.21 11.53
C ARG A 128 11.09 -17.72 11.51
N ARG A 129 11.82 -17.52 10.41
CA ARG A 129 13.22 -17.90 10.24
C ARG A 129 13.93 -16.98 9.25
N CYS A 130 15.25 -16.84 9.37
CA CYS A 130 16.04 -16.09 8.40
C CYS A 130 16.05 -16.81 7.05
N GLU A 131 16.09 -16.04 5.96
CA GLU A 131 16.20 -16.55 4.59
C GLU A 131 17.46 -17.40 4.37
N THR A 132 18.51 -17.17 5.16
CA THR A 132 19.80 -17.86 5.11
C THR A 132 19.94 -19.02 6.09
N CYS A 133 18.98 -19.24 6.99
CA CYS A 133 19.02 -20.42 7.85
C CYS A 133 18.57 -21.65 7.05
N ALA A 134 19.27 -22.77 7.17
CA ALA A 134 18.84 -24.03 6.57
C ALA A 134 17.44 -24.39 7.08
N ALA A 135 16.50 -24.62 6.18
CA ALA A 135 15.31 -25.40 6.50
C ALA A 135 15.29 -26.62 5.62
N ASP A 136 14.78 -27.70 6.19
CA ASP A 136 14.42 -28.90 5.45
C ASP A 136 13.16 -28.58 4.63
N VAL A 137 13.36 -27.83 3.54
CA VAL A 137 12.33 -27.59 2.54
C VAL A 137 12.30 -28.82 1.65
N ASP A 138 11.15 -29.49 1.60
CA ASP A 138 10.92 -30.52 0.59
C ASP A 138 10.80 -29.84 -0.79
N GLU A 139 11.90 -29.88 -1.56
CA GLU A 139 11.99 -29.24 -2.87
C GLU A 139 11.03 -29.85 -3.88
N GLU A 140 10.79 -31.17 -3.80
CA GLU A 140 9.89 -31.88 -4.69
C GLU A 140 8.44 -31.45 -4.46
N LEU A 141 7.99 -31.42 -3.20
CA LEU A 141 6.67 -30.89 -2.90
C LEU A 141 6.56 -29.41 -3.28
N LEU A 142 7.58 -28.59 -3.02
CA LEU A 142 7.50 -27.17 -3.37
C LEU A 142 7.27 -26.97 -4.87
N LEU A 143 7.89 -27.80 -5.71
CA LEU A 143 7.65 -27.81 -7.16
C LEU A 143 6.23 -28.28 -7.51
N GLN A 144 5.73 -29.33 -6.85
CA GLN A 144 4.35 -29.79 -7.03
C GLN A 144 3.32 -28.72 -6.66
N LEU A 145 3.51 -28.05 -5.51
CA LEU A 145 2.67 -26.95 -5.04
C LEU A 145 2.67 -25.75 -6.00
N LYS A 146 3.83 -25.38 -6.54
CA LYS A 146 3.95 -24.30 -7.54
C LYS A 146 3.18 -24.65 -8.81
N SER A 147 3.28 -25.91 -9.25
CA SER A 147 2.61 -26.40 -10.45
C SER A 147 1.10 -26.45 -10.27
N TRP A 148 0.62 -27.02 -9.16
CA TRP A 148 -0.80 -27.01 -8.78
C TRP A 148 -1.35 -25.58 -8.70
N ARG A 149 -0.66 -24.67 -8.00
CA ARG A 149 -1.07 -23.26 -7.89
C ARG A 149 -1.26 -22.60 -9.25
N LEU A 150 -0.35 -22.87 -10.20
CA LEU A 150 -0.39 -22.27 -11.52
C LEU A 150 -1.59 -22.79 -12.33
N SER A 151 -1.89 -24.09 -12.24
CA SER A 151 -3.08 -24.69 -12.85
C SER A 151 -4.38 -24.13 -12.24
N THR A 152 -4.51 -24.12 -10.91
CA THR A 152 -5.69 -23.60 -10.20
C THR A 152 -5.92 -22.11 -10.49
N ALA A 153 -4.86 -21.31 -10.53
CA ALA A 153 -4.95 -19.89 -10.85
C ALA A 153 -5.43 -19.65 -12.28
N LYS A 154 -4.99 -20.49 -13.23
CA LYS A 154 -5.40 -20.45 -14.63
C LYS A 154 -6.87 -20.82 -14.80
N GLU A 155 -7.33 -21.87 -14.12
CA GLU A 155 -8.74 -22.29 -14.09
C GLU A 155 -9.65 -21.21 -13.51
N GLN A 156 -9.21 -20.55 -12.44
CA GLN A 156 -9.97 -19.48 -11.79
C GLN A 156 -9.78 -18.11 -12.47
N ASN A 157 -8.96 -18.03 -13.52
CA ASN A 157 -8.60 -16.80 -14.23
C ASN A 157 -8.13 -15.66 -13.31
N VAL A 158 -7.30 -15.99 -12.32
CA VAL A 158 -6.70 -15.05 -11.38
C VAL A 158 -5.17 -15.17 -11.40
N PRO A 159 -4.43 -14.12 -11.01
CA PRO A 159 -2.98 -14.24 -10.83
C PRO A 159 -2.62 -15.29 -9.76
N ALA A 160 -1.52 -16.05 -9.98
CA ALA A 160 -1.13 -17.17 -9.10
C ALA A 160 -0.96 -16.80 -7.63
N TYR A 161 -0.47 -15.58 -7.33
CA TYR A 161 -0.30 -15.11 -5.95
C TYR A 161 -1.62 -14.97 -5.17
N VAL A 162 -2.77 -14.90 -5.88
CA VAL A 162 -4.10 -14.83 -5.25
C VAL A 162 -4.45 -16.15 -4.57
N VAL A 163 -4.11 -17.28 -5.21
CA VAL A 163 -4.28 -18.63 -4.63
C VAL A 163 -3.35 -18.75 -3.41
N PHE A 164 -2.04 -18.70 -3.60
CA PHE A 164 -1.05 -18.61 -2.52
C PHE A 164 0.20 -17.84 -2.93
N THR A 165 0.83 -17.17 -1.97
CA THR A 165 2.14 -16.53 -2.17
C THR A 165 3.26 -17.57 -2.16
N ASP A 166 4.43 -17.25 -2.73
CA ASP A 166 5.59 -18.14 -2.69
C ASP A 166 6.02 -18.48 -1.25
N ASN A 167 5.97 -17.49 -0.34
CA ASN A 167 6.28 -17.71 1.07
C ASN A 167 5.33 -18.71 1.73
N THR A 168 4.05 -18.70 1.36
CA THR A 168 3.08 -19.67 1.88
C THR A 168 3.37 -21.08 1.37
N LEU A 169 3.73 -21.23 0.09
CA LEU A 169 4.10 -22.54 -0.46
C LEU A 169 5.39 -23.09 0.18
N ILE A 170 6.38 -22.23 0.37
CA ILE A 170 7.63 -22.56 1.08
C ILE A 170 7.32 -23.01 2.51
N ALA A 171 6.45 -22.28 3.23
CA ALA A 171 6.05 -22.66 4.58
C ALA A 171 5.31 -24.01 4.63
N ILE A 172 4.47 -24.34 3.65
CA ILE A 172 3.81 -25.66 3.55
C ILE A 172 4.85 -26.77 3.29
N ALA A 173 5.83 -26.49 2.43
CA ALA A 173 6.90 -27.42 2.11
C ALA A 173 7.84 -27.69 3.30
N GLU A 174 7.99 -26.73 4.20
CA GLU A 174 8.76 -26.89 5.45
C GLU A 174 7.97 -27.53 6.59
N LEU A 175 6.71 -27.14 6.79
CA LEU A 175 5.94 -27.50 7.98
C LEU A 175 5.15 -28.80 7.83
N LEU A 176 5.00 -29.30 6.60
CA LEU A 176 4.37 -30.59 6.29
C LEU A 176 2.99 -30.76 6.97
N PRO A 177 2.05 -29.80 6.85
CA PRO A 177 0.79 -29.87 7.58
C PRO A 177 -0.03 -31.09 7.16
N THR A 178 -0.44 -31.91 8.13
CA THR A 178 -1.22 -33.14 7.89
C THR A 178 -2.72 -32.97 8.14
N ASP A 179 -3.12 -31.85 8.75
CA ASP A 179 -4.49 -31.49 9.08
C ASP A 179 -4.80 -29.99 8.82
N ASP A 180 -6.08 -29.65 8.87
CA ASP A 180 -6.58 -28.29 8.65
C ASP A 180 -6.07 -27.30 9.71
N ALA A 181 -5.87 -27.77 10.94
CA ALA A 181 -5.37 -26.96 12.05
C ALA A 181 -3.93 -26.50 11.79
N ALA A 182 -3.06 -27.39 11.31
CA ALA A 182 -1.69 -27.08 10.93
C ALA A 182 -1.65 -26.14 9.71
N LEU A 183 -2.58 -26.28 8.76
CA LEU A 183 -2.69 -25.36 7.62
C LEU A 183 -3.08 -23.94 8.03
N ILE A 184 -4.09 -23.77 8.90
CA ILE A 184 -4.49 -22.46 9.42
C ILE A 184 -3.35 -21.78 10.20
N ALA A 185 -2.50 -22.55 10.86
CA ALA A 185 -1.35 -22.01 11.59
C ALA A 185 -0.31 -21.35 10.66
N ILE A 186 -0.34 -21.63 9.34
CA ILE A 186 0.57 -21.06 8.36
C ILE A 186 0.12 -19.64 7.97
N PRO A 187 1.00 -18.62 8.11
CA PRO A 187 0.69 -17.25 7.72
C PRO A 187 0.28 -17.13 6.24
N GLY A 188 -0.87 -16.51 6.01
CA GLY A 188 -1.44 -16.32 4.67
C GLY A 188 -2.53 -17.33 4.31
N ILE A 189 -2.81 -18.32 5.16
CA ILE A 189 -3.93 -19.27 5.01
C ILE A 189 -5.04 -18.89 6.00
N GLY A 190 -6.03 -18.14 5.52
CA GLY A 190 -7.23 -17.82 6.29
C GLY A 190 -8.35 -18.83 6.05
N ALA A 191 -9.44 -18.76 6.85
CA ALA A 191 -10.59 -19.68 6.79
C ALA A 191 -11.12 -19.90 5.36
N ARG A 192 -11.31 -18.82 4.59
CA ARG A 192 -11.74 -18.90 3.18
C ARG A 192 -10.80 -19.70 2.28
N LYS A 193 -9.48 -19.54 2.46
CA LYS A 193 -8.50 -20.26 1.64
C LYS A 193 -8.40 -21.72 2.07
N LEU A 194 -8.58 -22.01 3.36
CA LEU A 194 -8.69 -23.38 3.83
C LEU A 194 -9.92 -24.07 3.22
N GLU A 195 -11.09 -23.43 3.28
CA GLU A 195 -12.32 -23.97 2.69
C GLU A 195 -12.18 -24.23 1.18
N GLN A 196 -11.49 -23.33 0.47
CA GLN A 196 -11.40 -23.40 -0.99
C GLN A 196 -10.27 -24.32 -1.50
N TYR A 197 -9.16 -24.44 -0.77
CA TYR A 197 -7.93 -25.08 -1.27
C TYR A 197 -7.33 -26.11 -0.29
N GLY A 198 -7.83 -26.22 0.94
CA GLY A 198 -7.23 -27.02 2.00
C GLY A 198 -7.14 -28.51 1.66
N SER A 199 -8.21 -29.08 1.08
CA SER A 199 -8.26 -30.49 0.67
C SER A 199 -7.13 -30.85 -0.29
N ASP A 200 -6.95 -30.04 -1.33
CA ASP A 200 -6.00 -30.30 -2.41
C ASP A 200 -4.57 -30.19 -1.90
N VAL A 201 -4.30 -29.17 -1.08
CA VAL A 201 -2.99 -28.97 -0.45
C VAL A 201 -2.66 -30.11 0.49
N LEU A 202 -3.59 -30.55 1.36
CA LEU A 202 -3.36 -31.70 2.23
C LEU A 202 -3.12 -32.99 1.45
N GLN A 203 -3.80 -33.17 0.32
CA GLN A 203 -3.61 -34.33 -0.54
C GLN A 203 -2.20 -34.33 -1.15
N LEU A 204 -1.72 -33.18 -1.65
CA LEU A 204 -0.34 -33.04 -2.14
C LEU A 204 0.67 -33.30 -1.03
N VAL A 205 0.43 -32.80 0.18
CA VAL A 205 1.31 -33.02 1.33
C VAL A 205 1.36 -34.49 1.73
N ARG A 206 0.24 -35.22 1.65
CA ARG A 206 0.18 -36.67 1.96
C ARG A 206 0.70 -37.55 0.82
N GLY A 207 0.75 -37.03 -0.41
CA GLY A 207 1.18 -37.74 -1.61
C GLY A 207 2.71 -37.83 -1.80
N ARG A 208 3.49 -37.26 -0.89
CA ARG A 208 4.95 -37.38 -0.85
C ARG A 208 5.32 -38.84 -0.59
N THR A 209 5.79 -39.55 -1.61
CA THR A 209 6.33 -40.90 -1.50
C THR A 209 7.77 -40.88 -1.96
#